data_AF-A0AAE4FDM3-F1
#
_entry.id   AF-A0AAE4FDM3-F1
#
_cell.length_a   1.000
_cell.length_b   1.000
_cell.length_c   1.000
_cell.angle_alpha   90.00
_cell.angle_beta   90.00
_cell.angle_gamma   90.00
#
_symmetry.space_group_name_H-M   'P 1'
#
loop_
_entity.id
_entity.type
_entity.pdbx_description
1 polymer ?
#
loop_
_entity_poly.entity_id
_entity_poly.type
_entity_poly.pdbx_seq_one_letter_code
_entity_poly.pdbx_strand_id
1 'polypeptide(L)'
;MKLISQNLTVVDFFKNGGVLIYEVKANEVDESNPNFYKLPEIQSKLSTGFELSPPDIIHYPKEAALISAYGDDWTRFITRVYRAGGRIIYRQITPGIYHAECKLWC
;
A
#
# COMPACT_ATOMS: atom_id res chain seq x y z
N MET A 1 10.40 3.27 0.69
CA MET A 1 9.87 2.53 -0.49
C MET A 1 10.74 2.69 -1.75
N LYS A 2 10.66 1.77 -2.72
CA LYS A 2 11.29 1.85 -4.05
C LYS A 2 10.33 1.33 -5.14
N LEU A 3 10.02 2.13 -6.16
CA LEU A 3 9.23 1.67 -7.32
C LEU A 3 10.05 0.69 -8.16
N ILE A 4 9.50 -0.47 -8.50
CA ILE A 4 10.18 -1.50 -9.30
C ILE A 4 9.48 -1.82 -10.63
N SER A 5 8.23 -1.40 -10.83
CA SER A 5 7.59 -1.47 -12.16
C SER A 5 8.17 -0.40 -13.09
N GLN A 6 8.56 -0.78 -14.32
CA GLN A 6 9.29 0.09 -15.26
C GLN A 6 8.41 0.76 -16.34
N ASN A 7 7.21 0.22 -16.60
CA ASN A 7 6.39 0.62 -17.76
C ASN A 7 5.15 1.44 -17.40
N LEU A 8 5.01 1.86 -16.14
CA LEU A 8 3.85 2.61 -15.66
C LEU A 8 4.31 3.64 -14.64
N THR A 9 4.00 4.91 -14.90
CA THR A 9 4.26 5.99 -13.94
C THR A 9 3.14 6.09 -12.92
N VAL A 10 3.38 6.74 -11.79
CA VAL A 10 2.33 7.03 -10.80
C VAL A 10 1.20 7.88 -11.40
N VAL A 11 1.55 8.82 -12.29
CA VAL A 11 0.57 9.67 -12.97
C VAL A 11 -0.33 8.84 -13.89
N ASP A 12 0.27 7.97 -14.71
CA ASP A 12 -0.49 7.10 -15.63
C ASP A 12 -1.33 6.08 -14.86
N PHE A 13 -0.80 5.53 -13.78
CA PHE A 13 -1.52 4.60 -12.90
C PHE A 13 -2.81 5.23 -12.35
N PHE A 14 -2.77 6.46 -11.85
CA PHE A 14 -3.99 7.12 -11.35
C PHE A 14 -4.92 7.64 -12.44
N LYS A 15 -4.46 7.72 -13.69
CA LYS A 15 -5.26 8.17 -14.84
C LYS A 15 -5.96 7.01 -15.55
N ASN A 16 -5.26 5.90 -15.72
CA ASN A 16 -5.67 4.78 -16.57
C ASN A 16 -5.75 3.44 -15.82
N GLY A 17 -5.33 3.40 -14.56
CA GLY A 17 -5.33 2.20 -13.74
C GLY A 17 -4.11 1.33 -14.02
N GLY A 18 -4.24 0.05 -13.67
CA GLY A 18 -3.19 -0.94 -13.86
C GLY A 18 -2.54 -1.36 -12.55
N VAL A 19 -1.26 -1.75 -12.63
CA VAL A 19 -0.53 -2.32 -11.49
C VAL A 19 0.84 -1.66 -11.34
N LEU A 20 1.08 -1.06 -10.19
CA LEU A 20 2.42 -0.65 -9.75
C LEU A 20 2.95 -1.65 -8.73
N ILE A 21 4.25 -1.88 -8.74
CA ILE A 21 4.89 -2.71 -7.73
C ILE A 21 5.99 -1.89 -7.08
N TYR A 22 5.95 -1.84 -5.75
CA TYR A 22 6.98 -1.24 -4.92
C TYR A 22 7.67 -2.30 -4.06
N GLU A 23 8.96 -2.12 -3.80
CA GLU A 23 9.65 -2.76 -2.69
C GLU A 23 9.54 -1.85 -1.46
N VAL A 24 9.05 -2.42 -0.35
CA VAL A 24 8.78 -1.70 0.90
C VAL A 24 9.30 -2.48 2.11
N LYS A 25 9.63 -1.76 3.17
CA LYS A 25 10.05 -2.34 4.45
C LYS A 25 8.83 -2.69 5.31
N ALA A 26 8.99 -3.54 6.32
CA ALA A 26 7.90 -3.90 7.24
C ALA A 26 7.17 -2.70 7.86
N ASN A 27 7.90 -1.64 8.24
CA ASN A 27 7.31 -0.43 8.84
C ASN A 27 6.47 0.39 7.84
N GLU A 28 6.64 0.17 6.54
CA GLU A 28 5.84 0.80 5.49
C GLU A 28 4.57 -0.03 5.19
N VAL A 29 4.52 -1.29 5.64
CA VAL A 29 3.35 -2.16 5.55
C VAL A 29 2.41 -1.88 6.71
N ASP A 30 2.96 -1.80 7.93
CA ASP A 30 2.24 -1.39 9.14
C ASP A 30 3.22 -0.72 10.10
N GLU A 31 3.13 0.61 10.20
CA GLU A 31 3.96 1.41 11.12
C GLU A 31 3.56 1.16 12.59
N SER A 32 2.28 0.88 12.84
CA SER A 32 1.70 0.77 14.19
C SER A 32 1.97 -0.59 14.84
N ASN A 33 2.10 -1.65 14.03
CA ASN A 33 2.31 -3.00 14.50
C ASN A 33 3.53 -3.66 13.82
N PRO A 34 4.74 -3.54 14.40
CA PRO A 34 5.93 -4.16 13.84
C PRO A 34 5.90 -5.70 13.84
N ASN A 35 4.89 -6.33 14.45
CA ASN A 35 4.71 -7.78 14.49
C ASN A 35 3.50 -8.28 13.67
N PHE A 36 2.95 -7.46 12.76
CA PHE A 36 1.80 -7.85 11.92
C PHE A 36 2.00 -9.20 11.21
N TYR A 37 3.22 -9.55 10.84
CA TYR A 37 3.55 -10.81 10.16
C TYR A 37 3.33 -12.06 11.02
N LYS A 38 3.10 -11.91 12.33
CA LYS A 38 2.75 -13.00 13.25
C LYS A 38 1.24 -13.17 13.41
N LEU A 39 0.42 -12.29 12.82
CA LEU A 39 -1.03 -12.39 12.86
C LEU A 39 -1.47 -13.70 12.20
N PRO A 40 -2.28 -14.55 12.86
CA PRO A 40 -2.69 -15.86 12.33
C PRO A 40 -3.28 -15.81 10.92
N GLU A 41 -4.04 -14.76 10.62
CA GLU A 41 -4.70 -14.52 9.34
C GLU A 41 -3.74 -14.09 8.20
N ILE A 42 -2.56 -13.57 8.54
CA ILE A 42 -1.52 -13.13 7.61
C ILE A 42 -0.42 -14.18 7.45
N GLN A 43 -0.08 -14.90 8.51
CA GLN A 43 1.11 -15.76 8.56
C GLN A 43 1.14 -16.80 7.43
N SER A 44 0.00 -17.44 7.14
CA SER A 44 -0.14 -18.41 6.03
C SER A 44 -0.11 -17.78 4.63
N LYS A 45 -0.22 -16.45 4.55
CA LYS A 45 -0.31 -15.67 3.31
C LYS A 45 0.88 -14.76 3.06
N LEU A 46 1.91 -14.78 3.93
CA LEU A 46 3.07 -13.89 3.81
C LEU A 46 3.72 -13.97 2.42
N SER A 47 3.86 -15.16 1.84
CA SER A 47 4.46 -15.35 0.53
C SER A 47 3.46 -15.27 -0.65
N THR A 48 2.17 -15.51 -0.42
CA THR A 48 1.16 -15.58 -1.49
C THR A 48 0.42 -14.26 -1.69
N GLY A 49 0.27 -13.45 -0.63
CA GLY A 49 -0.35 -12.15 -0.67
C GLY A 49 -1.34 -11.93 0.47
N PHE A 50 -1.17 -10.83 1.19
CA PHE A 50 -2.13 -10.35 2.17
C PHE A 50 -2.42 -8.86 1.94
N GLU A 51 -3.51 -8.37 2.51
CA GLU A 51 -3.88 -6.96 2.48
C GLU A 51 -4.04 -6.49 3.91
N LEU A 52 -3.53 -5.30 4.19
CA LEU A 52 -3.83 -4.53 5.38
C LEU A 52 -4.51 -3.26 4.93
N SER A 53 -5.84 -3.27 4.96
CA SER A 53 -6.62 -2.11 4.57
C SER A 53 -6.44 -0.99 5.61
N PRO A 54 -6.25 0.27 5.18
CA PRO A 54 -6.28 1.40 6.09
C PRO A 54 -7.68 1.54 6.71
N PRO A 55 -7.78 2.20 7.88
CA PRO A 55 -9.07 2.50 8.50
C PRO A 55 -9.92 3.41 7.62
N ASP A 56 -11.25 3.25 7.68
CA ASP A 56 -12.22 4.01 6.86
C ASP A 56 -12.11 5.54 6.99
N ILE A 57 -11.50 6.02 8.08
CA ILE A 57 -11.23 7.44 8.34
C ILE A 57 -10.49 8.13 7.19
N ILE A 58 -9.72 7.40 6.37
CA ILE A 58 -9.06 7.97 5.19
C ILE A 58 -10.05 8.48 4.13
N HIS A 59 -11.31 8.03 4.17
CA HIS A 59 -12.35 8.49 3.26
C HIS A 59 -13.04 9.78 3.74
N TYR A 60 -12.82 10.18 4.99
CA TYR A 60 -13.39 11.41 5.53
C TYR A 60 -12.65 12.64 4.99
N PRO A 61 -13.35 13.69 4.50
CA PRO A 61 -12.71 14.79 3.80
C PRO A 61 -11.64 15.54 4.60
N LYS A 62 -11.86 15.73 5.90
CA LYS A 62 -10.95 16.46 6.77
C LYS A 62 -9.65 15.68 6.98
N GLU A 63 -9.76 14.39 7.28
CA GLU A 63 -8.63 13.51 7.55
C GLU A 63 -7.85 13.24 6.27
N ALA A 64 -8.53 13.06 5.14
CA ALA A 64 -7.89 12.99 3.83
C ALA A 64 -7.09 14.26 3.48
N ALA A 65 -7.62 15.45 3.81
CA ALA A 65 -6.91 16.71 3.62
C ALA A 65 -5.66 16.82 4.51
N LEU A 66 -5.76 16.39 5.77
CA LEU A 66 -4.62 16.33 6.69
C LEU A 66 -3.54 15.38 6.19
N ILE A 67 -3.91 14.18 5.73
CA ILE A 67 -2.96 13.21 5.15
C ILE A 67 -2.28 13.80 3.91
N SER A 68 -3.04 14.46 3.03
CA SER A 68 -2.49 15.10 1.84
C SER A 68 -1.51 16.23 2.17
N ALA A 69 -1.72 16.96 3.27
CA ALA A 69 -0.88 18.08 3.67
C ALA A 69 0.37 17.63 4.45
N TYR A 70 0.25 16.61 5.31
CA TYR A 70 1.24 16.28 6.33
C TYR A 70 1.77 14.85 6.30
N GLY A 71 1.08 13.91 5.64
CA GLY A 71 1.58 12.53 5.52
C GLY A 71 2.87 12.46 4.72
N ASP A 72 3.66 11.41 4.91
CA ASP A 72 4.80 11.11 4.03
C ASP A 72 4.31 10.64 2.64
N ASP A 73 5.24 10.52 1.69
CA ASP A 73 4.92 10.14 0.30
C ASP A 73 4.20 8.79 0.18
N TRP A 74 4.57 7.81 1.01
CA TRP A 74 3.97 6.48 0.97
C TRP A 74 2.58 6.47 1.60
N THR A 75 2.40 7.11 2.76
CA THR A 75 1.09 7.28 3.40
C THR A 75 0.10 8.02 2.50
N ARG A 76 0.56 9.09 1.82
CA ARG A 76 -0.24 9.81 0.81
C ARG A 76 -0.61 8.90 -0.36
N PHE A 77 0.34 8.11 -0.85
CA PHE A 77 0.12 7.19 -1.96
C PHE A 77 -0.90 6.10 -1.59
N ILE A 78 -0.72 5.39 -0.48
CA ILE A 78 -1.65 4.37 0.02
C ILE A 78 -3.06 4.96 0.11
N THR A 79 -3.19 6.10 0.79
CA THR A 79 -4.47 6.78 0.97
C THR A 79 -5.13 7.08 -0.37
N ARG A 80 -4.37 7.57 -1.35
CA ARG A 80 -4.89 7.87 -2.68
C ARG A 80 -5.33 6.60 -3.44
N VAL A 81 -4.61 5.49 -3.33
CA VAL A 81 -4.99 4.20 -3.94
C VAL A 81 -6.33 3.73 -3.40
N TYR A 82 -6.47 3.61 -2.08
CA TYR A 82 -7.70 3.10 -1.46
C TYR A 82 -8.89 4.05 -1.65
N ARG A 83 -8.67 5.38 -1.60
CA ARG A 83 -9.74 6.35 -1.88
C ARG A 83 -10.21 6.32 -3.34
N ALA A 84 -9.38 5.86 -4.26
CA ALA A 84 -9.75 5.63 -5.66
C ALA A 84 -10.42 4.26 -5.88
N GLY A 85 -10.68 3.48 -4.82
CA GLY A 85 -11.22 2.13 -4.92
C GLY A 85 -10.19 1.06 -5.30
N GLY A 86 -8.90 1.42 -5.30
CA GLY A 86 -7.80 0.47 -5.51
C GLY A 86 -7.48 -0.35 -4.26
N ARG A 87 -6.54 -1.29 -4.40
CA ARG A 87 -6.10 -2.20 -3.34
C ARG A 87 -4.60 -2.42 -3.38
N ILE A 88 -4.00 -2.75 -2.23
CA ILE A 88 -2.56 -3.04 -2.13
C ILE A 88 -2.36 -4.43 -1.53
N ILE A 89 -1.74 -5.32 -2.31
CA ILE A 89 -1.41 -6.68 -1.88
C ILE A 89 0.08 -6.76 -1.55
N TYR A 90 0.39 -7.12 -0.31
CA TYR A 90 1.76 -7.28 0.18
C TYR A 90 2.19 -8.75 0.08
N ARG A 91 3.39 -8.99 -0.46
CA ARG A 91 4.06 -10.31 -0.46
C ARG A 91 5.46 -10.17 0.09
N GLN A 92 5.79 -10.95 1.10
CA GLN A 92 7.13 -10.98 1.68
C GLN A 92 8.10 -11.64 0.70
N ILE A 93 9.22 -10.96 0.43
CA ILE A 93 10.29 -11.48 -0.43
C ILE A 93 11.40 -12.07 0.44
N THR A 94 11.80 -11.32 1.46
CA THR A 94 12.71 -11.76 2.52
C THR A 94 12.21 -11.19 3.85
N PRO A 95 12.65 -11.71 5.01
CA PRO A 95 12.23 -11.18 6.29
C PRO A 95 12.44 -9.65 6.37
N GLY A 96 11.33 -8.92 6.56
CA GLY A 96 11.33 -7.46 6.66
C GLY A 96 11.20 -6.68 5.34
N ILE A 97 11.25 -7.36 4.18
CA ILE A 97 11.11 -6.74 2.85
C ILE A 97 9.94 -7.35 2.10
N TYR A 98 9.09 -6.49 1.52
CA TYR A 98 7.85 -6.86 0.86
C TYR A 98 7.74 -6.22 -0.51
N HIS A 99 7.11 -6.93 -1.44
CA HIS A 99 6.50 -6.31 -2.61
C HIS A 99 5.11 -5.82 -2.25
N ALA A 100 4.81 -4.56 -2.56
CA ALA A 100 3.48 -3.96 -2.50
C ALA A 100 2.92 -3.83 -3.92
N GLU A 101 2.04 -4.76 -4.29
CA GLU A 101 1.34 -4.78 -5.58
C GLU A 101 0.08 -3.92 -5.48
N CYS A 102 0.17 -2.70 -6.03
CA CYS A 102 -0.86 -1.68 -5.97
C CYS A 102 -1.71 -1.75 -7.23
N LYS A 103 -3.02 -2.02 -7.08
CA LYS A 103 -3.96 -2.20 -8.18
C LYS A 103 -5.02 -1.12 -8.18
N LEU A 104 -5.31 -0.59 -9.36
CA LEU A 104 -6.42 0.32 -9.58
C LEU A 104 -7.17 -0.06 -10.85
N TRP A 105 -8.50 -0.10 -10.77
CA TRP A 105 -9.39 -0.35 -11.89
C TRP A 105 -9.97 0.99 -12.34
N CYS A 106 -9.79 1.33 -13.61
CA CYS A 106 -10.31 2.55 -14.23
C CYS A 106 -11.36 2.20 -15.28
#